data_AF-A0A920UN23-F1
#
_entry.id   AF-A0A920UN23-F1
#
_cell.length_a   1.000
_cell.length_b   1.000
_cell.length_c   1.000
_cell.angle_alpha   90.00
_cell.angle_beta   90.00
_cell.angle_gamma   90.00
#
_symmetry.space_group_name_H-M   'P 1'
#
loop_
_entity.id
_entity.type
_entity.pdbx_description
1 polymer ?
#
loop_
_entity_poly.entity_id
_entity_poly.type
_entity_poly.pdbx_seq_one_letter_code
_entity_poly.pdbx_strand_id
1 'polypeptide(L)'
;MHADPIEFEILDDRIIIRGEDLTVDRTVYTDGRSHPEGPTTPAGHSVGWWEGRTLVVETVNVSPNLVDDQLAFHNSDQAEASSATRSVRMAVTWMLS
;
A
#
# COMPACT_ATOMS: atom_id res chain seq x y z
N MET A 1 -8.99 22.15 4.74
CA MET A 1 -8.67 20.71 4.76
C MET A 1 -8.53 20.33 3.31
N HIS A 2 -7.32 20.01 2.84
CA HIS A 2 -7.08 19.98 1.41
C HIS A 2 -7.46 18.68 0.69
N ALA A 3 -7.76 17.53 1.30
CA ALA A 3 -8.21 16.34 0.55
C ALA A 3 -7.45 16.14 -0.77
N ASP A 4 -6.16 16.12 -0.57
CA ASP A 4 -5.11 15.94 -1.53
C ASP A 4 -5.39 14.69 -2.38
N PRO A 5 -5.53 14.82 -3.71
CA PRO A 5 -6.02 13.73 -4.53
C PRO A 5 -5.05 12.54 -4.47
N ILE A 6 -5.58 11.38 -4.10
CA ILE A 6 -4.87 10.11 -4.26
C ILE A 6 -5.08 9.63 -5.70
N GLU A 7 -3.99 9.51 -6.45
CA GLU A 7 -3.98 8.97 -7.80
C GLU A 7 -3.59 7.48 -7.78
N PHE A 8 -4.30 6.69 -8.59
CA PHE A 8 -3.98 5.29 -8.85
C PHE A 8 -3.63 5.12 -10.34
N GLU A 9 -2.40 4.74 -10.62
CA GLU A 9 -1.98 4.30 -11.95
C GLU A 9 -1.94 2.77 -11.97
N ILE A 10 -2.83 2.15 -12.74
CA ILE A 10 -2.93 0.69 -12.87
C ILE A 10 -2.16 0.26 -14.12
N LEU A 11 -1.13 -0.55 -13.92
CA LEU A 11 -0.32 -1.17 -14.96
C LEU A 11 -0.54 -2.69 -14.97
N ASP A 12 -0.01 -3.38 -15.97
CA ASP A 12 -0.19 -4.84 -16.12
C ASP A 12 0.38 -5.64 -14.93
N ASP A 13 1.51 -5.20 -14.38
CA ASP A 13 2.27 -5.94 -13.35
C ASP A 13 2.28 -5.26 -11.97
N ARG A 14 1.74 -4.04 -11.87
CA ARG A 14 1.77 -3.25 -10.64
C ARG A 14 0.72 -2.13 -10.63
N ILE A 15 0.47 -1.60 -9.44
CA ILE A 15 -0.31 -0.37 -9.22
C ILE A 15 0.60 0.65 -8.55
N ILE A 16 0.60 1.89 -9.03
CA ILE A 16 1.32 3.01 -8.40
C ILE A 16 0.28 3.90 -7.72
N ILE A 17 0.49 4.16 -6.44
CA ILE A 17 -0.35 5.04 -5.62
C ILE A 17 0.46 6.30 -5.29
N ARG A 18 -0.08 7.45 -5.70
CA ARG A 18 0.52 8.76 -5.46
C ARG A 18 -0.43 9.62 -4.66
N GLY A 19 0.12 10.44 -3.79
CA GLY A 19 -0.61 11.45 -3.01
C GLY A 19 0.39 12.49 -2.54
N GLU A 20 0.01 13.75 -2.49
CA GLU A 20 0.93 14.82 -2.06
C GLU A 20 1.32 14.70 -0.57
N ASP A 21 0.46 14.12 0.26
CA ASP A 21 0.80 13.73 1.64
C ASP A 21 1.64 12.44 1.72
N LEU A 22 1.74 11.67 0.63
CA LEU A 22 2.65 10.53 0.59
C LEU A 22 4.06 11.04 0.41
N THR A 23 4.87 10.87 1.45
CA THR A 23 6.30 11.17 1.36
C THR A 23 7.03 10.27 0.34
N VAL A 24 6.45 9.13 -0.06
CA VAL A 24 6.96 8.23 -1.12
C VAL A 24 5.81 7.62 -1.93
N ASP A 25 5.93 7.64 -3.27
CA ASP A 25 5.06 6.87 -4.18
C ASP A 25 5.06 5.38 -3.78
N ARG A 26 3.86 4.81 -3.60
CA ARG A 26 3.75 3.38 -3.26
C ARG A 26 3.57 2.57 -4.53
N THR A 27 4.53 1.69 -4.80
CA THR A 27 4.39 0.65 -5.83
C THR A 27 3.86 -0.64 -5.18
N VAL A 28 2.73 -1.14 -5.67
CA VAL A 28 2.14 -2.42 -5.28
C VAL A 28 2.30 -3.40 -6.44
N TYR A 29 3.11 -4.43 -6.28
CA TYR A 29 3.28 -5.46 -7.32
C TYR A 29 2.10 -6.43 -7.33
N THR A 30 1.49 -6.62 -8.50
CA THR A 30 0.29 -7.45 -8.69
C THR A 30 0.54 -8.66 -9.60
N ASP A 31 1.79 -8.91 -9.95
CA ASP A 31 2.22 -10.00 -10.83
C ASP A 31 2.38 -11.36 -10.13
N GLY A 32 1.98 -11.45 -8.85
CA GLY A 32 2.04 -12.68 -8.07
C GLY A 32 3.41 -13.01 -7.49
N ARG A 33 4.38 -12.09 -7.54
CA ARG A 33 5.69 -12.29 -6.90
C ARG A 33 5.57 -12.39 -5.38
N SER A 34 6.45 -13.17 -4.76
CA SER A 34 6.61 -13.17 -3.31
C SER A 34 7.43 -11.97 -2.84
N HIS A 35 7.37 -11.68 -1.54
CA HIS A 35 8.25 -10.68 -0.94
C HIS A 35 9.72 -11.09 -1.02
N PRO A 36 10.64 -10.16 -1.34
CA PRO A 36 12.06 -10.43 -1.31
C PRO A 36 12.56 -10.55 0.14
N GLU A 37 13.50 -11.45 0.37
CA GLU A 37 14.34 -11.40 1.56
C GLU A 37 15.31 -10.21 1.44
N GLY A 38 15.56 -9.48 2.53
CA GLY A 38 16.50 -8.37 2.48
C GLY A 38 16.35 -7.34 3.59
N PRO A 39 17.14 -6.27 3.53
CA PRO A 39 17.08 -5.18 4.50
C PRO A 39 15.76 -4.42 4.39
N THR A 40 15.40 -3.74 5.47
CA THR A 40 14.24 -2.85 5.44
C THR A 40 14.50 -1.61 4.59
N THR A 41 13.46 -1.12 3.92
CA THR A 41 13.46 0.15 3.20
C THR A 41 12.44 1.11 3.83
N PRO A 42 12.55 2.42 3.60
CA PRO A 42 11.57 3.39 4.10
C PRO A 42 10.11 3.00 3.79
N ALA A 43 9.80 2.66 2.53
CA ALA A 43 8.44 2.32 2.10
C ALA A 43 8.09 0.82 2.21
N GLY A 44 9.08 -0.04 2.46
CA GLY A 44 8.95 -1.49 2.39
C GLY A 44 8.81 -2.05 0.97
N HIS A 45 8.43 -3.31 0.88
CA HIS A 45 8.04 -3.98 -0.37
C HIS A 45 6.57 -4.37 -0.31
N SER A 46 5.75 -3.87 -1.24
CA SER A 46 4.31 -4.14 -1.29
C SER A 46 3.94 -5.11 -2.42
N VAL A 47 3.15 -6.13 -2.09
CA VAL A 47 2.50 -7.06 -3.04
C VAL A 47 1.01 -6.95 -2.85
N GLY A 48 0.22 -7.07 -3.92
CA GLY A 48 -1.24 -7.01 -3.83
C GLY A 48 -1.97 -7.98 -4.74
N TRP A 49 -3.21 -8.26 -4.37
CA TRP A 49 -4.12 -9.13 -5.10
C TRP A 49 -5.57 -8.65 -4.95
N TRP A 50 -6.42 -9.04 -5.89
CA TRP A 50 -7.84 -8.70 -5.87
C TRP A 50 -8.66 -9.78 -5.16
N GLU A 51 -9.39 -9.38 -4.11
CA GLU A 51 -10.46 -10.16 -3.49
C GLU A 51 -11.80 -9.55 -3.91
N GLY A 52 -12.34 -10.03 -5.03
CA GLY A 52 -13.54 -9.45 -5.64
C GLY A 52 -13.30 -8.02 -6.13
N ARG A 53 -13.77 -7.03 -5.37
CA ARG A 53 -13.59 -5.59 -5.67
C ARG A 53 -12.61 -4.90 -4.70
N THR A 54 -11.93 -5.68 -3.87
CA THR A 54 -11.00 -5.16 -2.86
C THR A 54 -9.58 -5.49 -3.30
N LEU A 55 -8.71 -4.48 -3.35
CA LEU A 55 -7.28 -4.67 -3.48
C LEU A 55 -6.71 -4.90 -2.08
N VAL A 56 -6.25 -6.12 -1.81
CA VAL A 56 -5.49 -6.42 -0.60
C VAL A 56 -4.03 -6.14 -0.88
N VAL A 57 -3.37 -5.41 0.02
CA VAL A 57 -1.95 -5.06 -0.09
C VAL A 57 -1.22 -5.54 1.15
N GLU A 58 -0.25 -6.42 0.96
CA GLU A 58 0.70 -6.82 1.99
C GLU A 58 1.99 -6.03 1.84
N THR A 59 2.53 -5.51 2.93
CA THR A 59 3.83 -4.82 2.94
C THR A 59 4.73 -5.39 4.03
N VAL A 60 5.96 -5.70 3.65
CA VAL A 60 7.01 -6.18 4.57
C VAL A 60 8.28 -5.33 4.42
N ASN A 61 9.26 -5.58 5.28
CA ASN A 61 10.57 -4.92 5.24
C ASN A 61 10.49 -3.38 5.35
N VAL A 62 9.55 -2.86 6.14
CA VAL A 62 9.43 -1.40 6.39
C VAL A 62 10.38 -0.99 7.51
N SER A 63 11.14 0.10 7.31
CA SER A 63 12.02 0.64 8.33
C SER A 63 11.24 1.22 9.51
N PRO A 64 11.63 0.94 10.76
CA PRO A 64 10.86 1.32 11.96
C PRO A 64 10.69 2.84 12.17
N ASN A 65 11.56 3.66 11.58
CA ASN A 65 11.51 5.12 11.74
C ASN A 65 10.40 5.80 10.91
N LEU A 66 9.68 5.06 10.05
CA LEU A 66 8.73 5.62 9.09
C LEU A 66 7.31 5.04 9.23
N VAL A 67 7.07 4.24 10.27
CA VAL A 67 5.84 3.48 10.46
C VAL A 67 4.63 4.39 10.74
N ASP A 68 4.88 5.63 11.20
CA ASP A 68 3.86 6.58 11.65
C ASP A 68 3.28 7.45 10.52
N ASP A 69 4.12 8.03 9.64
CA ASP A 69 3.64 9.02 8.65
C ASP A 69 3.23 8.42 7.29
N GLN A 70 3.82 7.31 6.84
CA GLN A 70 3.66 6.85 5.44
C GLN A 70 2.61 5.78 5.19
N LEU A 71 1.98 5.26 6.24
CA LEU A 71 0.99 4.18 6.15
C LEU A 71 -0.40 4.63 6.61
N ALA A 72 -0.58 5.92 6.89
CA ALA A 72 -1.87 6.55 7.10
C ALA A 72 -2.64 6.66 5.77
N PHE A 73 -2.89 5.52 5.13
CA PHE A 73 -4.16 5.34 4.46
C PHE A 73 -5.21 5.53 5.56
N HIS A 74 -5.81 6.72 5.62
CA HIS A 74 -6.92 7.04 6.51
C HIS A 74 -8.19 6.24 6.13
N ASN A 75 -8.09 4.93 5.91
CA ASN A 75 -9.20 4.05 5.59
C ASN A 75 -8.94 2.63 6.10
N SER A 76 -9.74 2.22 7.08
CA SER A 76 -9.97 0.88 7.63
C SER A 76 -9.23 0.48 8.92
N ASP A 77 -10.07 0.11 9.89
CA ASP A 77 -9.76 -0.59 11.12
C ASP A 77 -8.72 -1.71 10.89
N GLN A 78 -7.84 -1.91 11.88
CA GLN A 78 -6.80 -2.94 11.98
C GLN A 78 -5.38 -2.51 11.58
N ALA A 79 -4.81 -1.66 12.44
CA ALA A 79 -3.37 -1.58 12.64
C ALA A 79 -3.00 -2.36 13.92
N GLU A 80 -2.88 -3.68 13.86
CA GLU A 80 -2.25 -4.44 14.95
C GLU A 80 -0.75 -4.59 14.64
N ALA A 81 0.07 -3.74 15.27
CA ALA A 81 1.53 -3.76 15.11
C ALA A 81 2.13 -4.85 16.00
N SER A 82 2.26 -6.07 15.46
CA SER A 82 3.08 -7.12 16.08
C SER A 82 3.59 -8.07 15.00
N SER A 83 4.91 -8.17 14.86
CA SER A 83 5.67 -8.88 13.81
C SER A 83 5.75 -8.18 12.44
N ALA A 84 6.87 -8.36 11.73
CA ALA A 84 7.37 -7.52 10.61
C ALA A 84 6.56 -7.53 9.30
N THR A 85 5.28 -7.89 9.37
CA THR A 85 4.33 -7.94 8.26
C THR A 85 3.13 -7.06 8.62
N ARG A 86 2.77 -6.11 7.75
CA ARG A 86 1.56 -5.31 7.91
C ARG A 86 0.71 -5.41 6.64
N SER A 87 -0.52 -5.88 6.81
CA SER A 87 -1.49 -6.02 5.72
C SER A 87 -2.47 -4.85 5.78
N VAL A 88 -2.61 -4.13 4.68
CA VAL A 88 -3.58 -3.04 4.50
C VAL A 88 -4.60 -3.49 3.46
N ARG A 89 -5.89 -3.31 3.75
CA ARG A 89 -6.96 -3.62 2.80
C ARG A 89 -7.51 -2.34 2.22
N MET A 90 -7.50 -2.22 0.90
CA MET A 90 -8.06 -1.06 0.21
C MET A 90 -9.21 -1.51 -0.69
N ALA A 91 -10.41 -0.98 -0.43
CA ALA A 91 -11.56 -1.19 -1.30
C ALA A 91 -11.47 -0.19 -2.46
N VAL A 92 -11.15 -0.66 -3.66
CA VAL A 92 -11.20 0.18 -4.86
C VAL A 92 -12.63 0.10 -5.41
N THR A 93 -13.45 1.09 -5.05
CA THR A 93 -14.79 1.25 -5.63
C THR A 93 -14.69 2.07 -6.91
N TRP A 94 -14.90 1.43 -8.05
CA TRP A 94 -15.18 2.13 -9.29
C TRP A 94 -16.49 2.92 -9.13
N MET A 95 -16.44 4.26 -9.21
CA MET A 95 -17.63 5.01 -9.62
C MET A 95 -17.79 4.77 -11.12
N LEU A 96 -18.69 3.85 -11.46
CA LEU A 96 -19.16 3.71 -12.84
C LEU A 96 -19.76 5.05 -13.27
N SER A 97 -19.25 5.64 -14.35
CA SER A 97 -19.91 6.70 -15.12
C SER A 97 -20.46 6.13 -16.42
#